data_AF-N0APG8-F1
#
_entry.id   AF-N0APG8-F1
#
_cell.length_a   1.000
_cell.length_b   1.000
_cell.length_c   1.000
_cell.angle_alpha   90.00
_cell.angle_beta   90.00
_cell.angle_gamma   90.00
#
_symmetry.space_group_name_H-M   'P 1'
#
loop_
_entity.id
_entity.type
_entity.pdbx_description
1 polymer ?
#
loop_
_entity_poly.entity_id
_entity_poly.type
_entity_poly.pdbx_seq_one_letter_code
_entity_poly.pdbx_strand_id
1 'polypeptide(L)'
;MIVTSILGAFLPVVIIIFVVVYAAKNKEQGGEKVIRYLYTYLVLFATLMMVIGGGISIFMAAADLVSPPSYMQNFSDYKQMRTTEKMENTTDVSEKELRSDYNQAIKDEKNRTQENAKNQIIKSLGFIIIPLPVFLYFNRMRKRIVEE
;
A
#
# COMPACT_ATOMS: atom_id res chain seq x y z
N MET A 1 -4.41 -10.14 12.64
CA MET A 1 -3.76 -8.87 13.02
C MET A 1 -2.43 -9.07 13.74
N ILE A 2 -2.35 -9.88 14.80
CA ILE A 2 -1.07 -10.10 15.52
C ILE A 2 0.00 -10.77 14.64
N VAL A 3 -0.36 -11.79 13.86
CA VAL A 3 0.57 -12.51 12.97
C VAL A 3 1.15 -11.61 11.87
N THR A 4 0.33 -10.74 11.28
CA THR A 4 0.77 -9.77 10.25
C THR A 4 1.66 -8.68 10.84
N SER A 5 1.41 -8.25 12.08
CA SER A 5 2.27 -7.29 12.80
C SER A 5 3.61 -7.90 13.21
N ILE A 6 3.62 -9.17 13.61
CA ILE A 6 4.86 -9.89 13.94
C ILE A 6 5.71 -10.06 12.67
N LEU A 7 5.13 -10.51 11.56
CA LEU A 7 5.87 -10.68 10.30
C LEU A 7 6.49 -9.36 9.80
N GLY A 8 5.76 -8.25 9.93
CA GLY A 8 6.23 -6.91 9.54
C GLY A 8 7.40 -6.39 10.38
N ALA A 9 7.45 -6.74 11.67
CA ALA A 9 8.55 -6.38 12.56
C ALA A 9 9.73 -7.37 12.51
N PHE A 10 9.46 -8.63 12.17
CA PHE A 10 10.47 -9.71 12.21
C PHE A 10 11.50 -9.59 11.09
N LEU A 11 11.06 -9.25 9.87
CA LEU A 11 11.95 -9.15 8.70
C LEU A 11 13.09 -8.12 8.89
N PRO A 12 12.82 -6.86 9.30
CA PRO A 12 13.90 -5.88 9.51
C PRO A 12 14.82 -6.27 10.67
N VAL A 13 14.30 -6.87 11.73
CA VAL A 13 15.11 -7.34 12.88
C VAL A 13 16.05 -8.47 12.47
N VAL A 14 15.57 -9.44 11.69
CA VAL A 14 16.41 -10.54 11.18
C VAL A 14 17.51 -10.02 10.26
N ILE A 15 17.19 -9.06 9.37
CA ILE A 15 18.19 -8.44 8.49
C ILE A 15 19.24 -7.70 9.30
N ILE A 16 18.85 -6.93 10.33
CA ILE A 16 19.78 -6.22 11.21
C ILE A 16 20.68 -7.21 11.98
N ILE A 17 20.12 -8.29 12.50
CA ILE A 17 20.91 -9.33 13.20
C ILE A 17 21.91 -9.97 12.24
N PHE A 18 21.50 -10.30 11.02
CA PHE A 18 22.38 -10.92 10.02
C PHE A 18 23.53 -9.99 9.61
N VAL A 19 23.21 -8.72 9.41
CA VAL A 19 24.15 -7.61 9.16
C VAL A 19 25.18 -7.50 10.28
N VAL A 20 24.74 -7.48 11.54
CA VAL A 20 25.61 -7.35 12.73
C VAL A 20 26.50 -8.58 12.89
N VAL A 21 25.96 -9.79 12.72
CA VAL A 21 26.72 -11.04 12.84
C VAL A 21 27.78 -11.16 11.74
N TYR A 22 27.43 -10.80 10.50
CA TYR A 22 28.37 -10.84 9.38
C TYR A 22 29.49 -9.80 9.51
N ALA A 23 29.16 -8.58 9.96
CA ALA A 23 30.14 -7.53 10.21
C ALA A 23 31.07 -7.87 11.39
N ALA A 24 30.55 -8.50 12.46
CA ALA A 24 31.34 -8.94 13.60
C ALA A 24 32.35 -10.05 13.22
N LYS A 25 31.98 -10.94 12.29
CA LYS A 25 32.85 -12.04 11.82
C LYS A 25 33.98 -11.60 10.90
N ASN A 26 33.82 -10.49 10.17
CA ASN A 26 34.78 -10.02 9.15
C ASN A 26 35.58 -8.78 9.57
N LYS A 27 35.78 -8.56 10.88
CA LYS A 27 36.51 -7.40 11.43
C LYS A 27 37.94 -7.21 10.89
N GLU A 28 38.59 -8.26 10.42
CA GLU A 28 39.99 -8.23 9.96
C GLU A 28 40.18 -7.66 8.54
N GLN A 29 39.12 -7.52 7.73
CA GLN A 29 39.22 -7.07 6.32
C GLN A 29 38.92 -5.58 6.09
N GLY A 30 39.14 -4.71 7.09
CA GLY A 30 38.86 -3.28 6.96
C GLY A 30 37.36 -2.98 7.14
N GLY A 31 36.90 -3.10 8.39
CA GLY A 31 35.48 -3.01 8.76
C GLY A 31 34.75 -1.75 8.27
N GLU A 32 35.44 -0.63 8.05
CA GLU A 32 34.83 0.58 7.49
C GLU A 32 34.29 0.37 6.07
N LYS A 33 35.05 -0.30 5.19
CA LYS A 33 34.59 -0.60 3.82
C LYS A 33 33.36 -1.51 3.85
N VAL A 34 33.40 -2.57 4.67
CA VAL A 34 32.28 -3.51 4.82
C VAL A 34 31.01 -2.81 5.33
N ILE A 35 31.13 -1.96 6.34
CA ILE A 35 29.99 -1.19 6.88
C ILE A 35 29.42 -0.24 5.82
N ARG A 36 30.28 0.47 5.08
CA ARG A 36 29.85 1.38 4.01
C ARG A 36 29.12 0.65 2.89
N TYR A 37 29.60 -0.51 2.47
CA TYR A 37 28.90 -1.36 1.50
C TYR A 37 27.53 -1.78 2.03
N LEU A 38 27.48 -2.30 3.26
CA LEU A 38 26.26 -2.80 3.87
C LEU A 38 25.19 -1.72 3.98
N TYR A 39 25.58 -0.53 4.46
CA TYR A 39 24.69 0.63 4.52
C TYR A 39 24.18 1.03 3.14
N THR A 40 25.06 1.09 2.14
CA THR A 40 24.69 1.44 0.77
C THR A 40 23.66 0.46 0.19
N TYR A 41 23.88 -0.84 0.38
CA TYR A 41 22.95 -1.87 -0.09
C TYR A 41 21.63 -1.87 0.67
N LEU A 42 21.63 -1.60 1.98
CA LEU A 42 20.40 -1.49 2.77
C LEU A 42 19.53 -0.32 2.31
N VAL A 43 20.14 0.86 2.06
CA VAL A 43 19.40 2.02 1.55
C VAL A 43 18.87 1.75 0.14
N LEU A 44 19.68 1.14 -0.74
CA LEU A 44 19.23 0.75 -2.07
C LEU A 44 18.08 -0.28 -2.03
N PHE A 45 18.14 -1.22 -1.10
CA PHE A 45 17.08 -2.20 -0.90
C PHE A 45 15.78 -1.55 -0.39
N ALA A 46 15.87 -0.67 0.60
CA ALA A 46 14.72 0.04 1.14
C ALA A 46 14.04 0.92 0.08
N THR A 47 14.83 1.65 -0.71
CA THR A 47 14.32 2.48 -1.81
C THR A 47 13.70 1.63 -2.92
N LEU A 48 14.30 0.47 -3.25
CA LEU A 48 13.72 -0.48 -4.20
C LEU A 48 12.36 -1.01 -3.73
N MET A 49 12.25 -1.43 -2.47
CA MET A 49 10.99 -1.90 -1.88
C MET A 49 9.90 -0.82 -1.89
N MET A 50 10.29 0.43 -1.63
CA MET A 50 9.37 1.57 -1.67
C MET A 50 8.81 1.80 -3.09
N VAL A 51 9.67 1.74 -4.11
CA VAL A 51 9.28 1.89 -5.52
C VAL A 51 8.38 0.74 -5.99
N ILE A 52 8.71 -0.50 -5.61
CA ILE A 52 7.87 -1.67 -5.94
C ILE A 52 6.48 -1.53 -5.29
N GLY A 53 6.42 -1.16 -4.01
CA GLY A 53 5.16 -0.95 -3.30
C GLY A 53 4.31 0.18 -3.91
N GLY A 54 4.95 1.28 -4.30
CA GLY A 54 4.30 2.37 -5.03
C GLY A 54 3.78 1.93 -6.40
N GLY A 55 4.57 1.16 -7.16
CA GLY A 55 4.19 0.66 -8.47
C GLY A 55 2.95 -0.24 -8.42
N ILE A 56 2.95 -1.26 -7.54
CA ILE A 56 1.80 -2.15 -7.35
C ILE A 56 0.55 -1.35 -6.97
N SER A 57 0.70 -0.37 -6.07
CA SER A 57 -0.41 0.46 -5.59
C SER A 57 -1.02 1.33 -6.69
N ILE A 58 -0.21 1.85 -7.63
CA ILE A 58 -0.72 2.58 -8.81
C ILE A 58 -1.52 1.66 -9.72
N PHE A 59 -1.03 0.45 -10.00
CA PHE A 59 -1.75 -0.50 -10.85
C PHE A 59 -3.10 -0.90 -10.25
N MET A 60 -3.14 -1.19 -8.94
CA MET A 60 -4.39 -1.49 -8.23
C MET A 60 -5.37 -0.31 -8.31
N ALA A 61 -4.91 0.89 -7.98
CA ALA A 61 -5.77 2.06 -8.02
C ALA A 61 -6.25 2.41 -9.44
N ALA A 62 -5.41 2.20 -10.46
CA ALA A 62 -5.82 2.35 -11.85
C ALA A 62 -6.91 1.34 -12.24
N ALA A 63 -6.79 0.08 -11.77
CA ALA A 63 -7.82 -0.92 -11.96
C ALA A 63 -9.14 -0.51 -11.29
N ASP A 64 -9.09 -0.05 -10.03
CA ASP A 64 -10.28 0.43 -9.30
C ASP A 64 -10.92 1.68 -9.94
N LEU A 65 -10.13 2.50 -10.62
CA LEU A 65 -10.63 3.67 -11.34
C LEU A 65 -11.42 3.28 -12.61
N VAL A 66 -10.91 2.31 -13.37
CA VAL A 66 -11.49 1.85 -14.65
C VAL A 66 -12.61 0.83 -14.42
N SER A 67 -12.40 -0.09 -13.49
CA SER A 67 -13.31 -1.19 -13.15
C SER A 67 -13.50 -1.24 -11.64
N PRO A 68 -14.22 -0.26 -11.06
CA PRO A 68 -14.52 -0.28 -9.64
C PRO A 68 -15.29 -1.55 -9.29
N PRO A 69 -15.00 -2.20 -8.14
CA PRO A 69 -15.71 -3.37 -7.68
C PRO A 69 -17.22 -3.12 -7.63
N SER A 70 -17.99 -4.13 -8.03
CA SER A 70 -19.45 -4.06 -8.05
C SER A 70 -20.00 -4.00 -6.63
N TYR A 71 -21.03 -3.18 -6.39
CA TYR A 71 -21.74 -3.13 -5.12
C TYR A 71 -22.35 -4.51 -4.82
N MET A 72 -21.88 -5.16 -3.76
CA MET A 72 -22.18 -6.57 -3.44
C MET A 72 -23.58 -6.79 -2.86
N GLN A 73 -24.35 -5.73 -2.60
CA GLN A 73 -25.67 -5.86 -2.00
C GLN A 73 -26.75 -5.92 -3.07
N ASN A 74 -27.49 -7.02 -3.12
CA ASN A 74 -28.66 -7.14 -3.99
C ASN A 74 -29.77 -6.20 -3.49
N PHE A 75 -30.63 -5.73 -4.41
CA PHE A 75 -31.76 -4.88 -4.04
C PHE A 75 -32.69 -5.51 -3.00
N SER A 76 -32.84 -6.85 -3.02
CA SER A 76 -33.59 -7.61 -2.00
C SER A 76 -33.04 -7.39 -0.60
N ASP A 77 -31.72 -7.44 -0.47
CA ASP A 77 -31.02 -7.36 0.80
C ASP A 77 -31.03 -5.91 1.30
N TYR A 78 -30.91 -4.95 0.37
CA TYR A 78 -31.09 -3.52 0.66
C TYR A 78 -32.50 -3.21 1.16
N LYS A 79 -33.53 -3.75 0.48
CA LYS A 79 -34.93 -3.60 0.88
C LYS A 79 -35.17 -4.22 2.26
N GLN A 80 -34.70 -5.44 2.50
CA GLN A 80 -34.88 -6.11 3.78
C GLN A 80 -34.21 -5.36 4.94
N MET A 81 -33.00 -4.84 4.74
CA MET A 81 -32.28 -4.05 5.74
C MET A 81 -33.05 -2.75 6.08
N ARG A 82 -33.47 -2.00 5.06
CA ARG A 82 -34.24 -0.75 5.22
C ARG A 82 -35.62 -0.96 5.83
N THR A 83 -36.29 -2.06 5.50
CA THR A 83 -37.60 -2.40 6.11
C THR A 83 -37.44 -2.82 7.57
N THR A 84 -36.36 -3.52 7.92
CA THR A 84 -36.06 -3.90 9.32
C THR A 84 -35.72 -2.68 10.18
N GLU A 85 -34.90 -1.75 9.68
CA GLU A 85 -34.60 -0.46 10.36
C GLU A 85 -35.86 0.42 10.55
N LYS A 86 -36.85 0.28 9.68
CA LYS A 86 -38.09 1.09 9.72
C LYS A 86 -39.24 0.46 10.50
N MET A 87 -39.15 -0.80 10.95
CA MET A 87 -40.14 -1.31 11.91
C MET A 87 -40.09 -0.56 13.25
N GLU A 88 -39.02 0.20 13.54
CA GLU A 88 -38.94 1.17 14.65
C GLU A 88 -39.55 2.55 14.33
N ASN A 89 -39.75 2.92 13.05
CA ASN A 89 -40.23 4.24 12.63
C ASN A 89 -41.29 4.10 11.51
N THR A 90 -42.56 4.28 11.85
CA THR A 90 -43.76 4.16 10.98
C THR A 90 -43.76 5.15 9.81
N THR A 91 -42.95 4.92 8.79
CA THR A 91 -43.01 5.67 7.52
C THR A 91 -42.90 4.69 6.36
N ASP A 92 -44.03 4.43 5.71
CA ASP A 92 -44.13 3.51 4.58
C ASP A 92 -43.59 4.19 3.32
N VAL A 93 -42.43 3.75 2.85
CA VAL A 93 -41.74 4.34 1.70
C VAL A 93 -42.04 3.53 0.46
N SER A 94 -42.44 4.21 -0.62
CA SER A 94 -42.79 3.56 -1.89
C SER A 94 -41.62 2.75 -2.44
N GLU A 95 -41.89 1.60 -3.06
CA GLU A 95 -40.86 0.80 -3.73
C GLU A 95 -40.07 1.61 -4.78
N LYS A 96 -40.72 2.60 -5.41
CA LYS A 96 -40.07 3.50 -6.36
C LYS A 96 -38.98 4.34 -5.70
N GLU A 97 -39.22 4.80 -4.48
CA GLU A 97 -38.28 5.60 -3.70
C GLU A 97 -37.12 4.73 -3.20
N LEU A 98 -37.42 3.52 -2.70
CA LEU A 98 -36.38 2.54 -2.33
C LEU A 98 -35.44 2.16 -3.48
N ARG A 99 -35.98 2.00 -4.70
CA ARG A 99 -35.16 1.74 -5.90
C ARG A 99 -34.31 2.94 -6.29
N SER A 100 -34.85 4.16 -6.14
CA SER A 100 -34.10 5.39 -6.39
C SER A 100 -32.93 5.51 -5.43
N ASP A 101 -33.18 5.30 -4.13
CA ASP A 101 -32.16 5.36 -3.08
C ASP A 101 -31.07 4.29 -3.28
N TYR A 102 -31.45 3.07 -3.66
CA TYR A 102 -30.51 2.00 -3.97
C TYR A 102 -29.60 2.35 -5.17
N ASN A 103 -30.19 2.87 -6.26
CA ASN A 103 -29.41 3.29 -7.42
C ASN A 103 -28.47 4.45 -7.10
N GLN A 104 -28.91 5.38 -6.24
CA GLN A 104 -28.07 6.46 -5.75
C GLN A 104 -26.92 5.94 -4.88
N ALA A 105 -27.20 5.00 -3.97
CA ALA A 105 -26.17 4.38 -3.14
C ALA A 105 -25.09 3.66 -3.97
N ILE A 106 -25.48 2.90 -5.01
CA ILE A 106 -24.53 2.29 -5.95
C ILE A 106 -23.65 3.34 -6.63
N LYS A 107 -24.28 4.43 -7.09
CA LYS A 107 -23.56 5.50 -7.78
C LYS A 107 -22.57 6.21 -6.86
N ASP A 108 -22.98 6.50 -5.63
CA ASP A 108 -22.15 7.16 -4.62
C ASP A 108 -20.99 6.27 -4.19
N GLU A 109 -21.20 4.96 -4.04
CA GLU A 109 -20.13 4.01 -3.76
C GLU A 109 -19.11 3.94 -4.90
N LYS A 110 -19.59 3.86 -6.14
CA LYS A 110 -18.72 3.90 -7.33
C LYS A 110 -17.88 5.17 -7.37
N ASN A 111 -18.51 6.32 -7.13
CA ASN A 111 -17.82 7.61 -7.10
C ASN A 111 -16.76 7.65 -6.00
N ARG A 112 -17.11 7.21 -4.79
CA ARG A 112 -16.19 7.15 -3.64
C ARG A 112 -14.97 6.26 -3.94
N THR A 113 -15.19 5.11 -4.55
CA THR A 113 -14.10 4.20 -4.94
C THR A 113 -13.17 4.85 -5.97
N GLN A 114 -13.73 5.54 -6.97
CA GLN A 114 -12.95 6.29 -7.95
C GLN A 114 -12.16 7.45 -7.33
N GLU A 115 -12.73 8.17 -6.37
CA GLU A 115 -12.03 9.24 -5.65
C GLU A 115 -10.88 8.69 -4.80
N ASN A 116 -11.13 7.59 -4.09
CA ASN A 116 -10.11 6.89 -3.32
C ASN A 116 -8.96 6.40 -4.22
N ALA A 117 -9.29 5.83 -5.39
CA ALA A 117 -8.33 5.41 -6.39
C ALA A 117 -7.44 6.58 -6.86
N LYS A 118 -8.04 7.75 -7.18
CA LYS A 118 -7.27 8.95 -7.55
C LYS A 118 -6.31 9.38 -6.44
N ASN A 119 -6.78 9.42 -5.19
CA ASN A 119 -5.95 9.76 -4.04
C ASN A 119 -4.81 8.74 -3.83
N GLN A 120 -5.10 7.45 -4.01
CA GLN A 120 -4.10 6.40 -3.91
C GLN A 120 -3.03 6.51 -4.99
N ILE A 121 -3.38 6.85 -6.24
CA ILE A 121 -2.40 7.10 -7.30
C ILE A 121 -1.44 8.22 -6.89
N ILE A 122 -1.96 9.36 -6.40
CA ILE A 122 -1.14 10.49 -5.97
C ILE A 122 -0.20 10.09 -4.83
N LYS A 123 -0.72 9.40 -3.81
CA LYS A 123 0.09 8.93 -2.68
C LYS A 123 1.18 7.96 -3.15
N SER A 124 0.82 7.03 -4.04
CA SER A 124 1.73 6.00 -4.56
C SER A 124 2.83 6.58 -5.44
N LEU A 125 2.55 7.67 -6.16
CA LEU A 125 3.59 8.45 -6.86
C LEU A 125 4.59 9.06 -5.86
N GLY A 126 4.13 9.51 -4.69
CA GLY A 126 5.01 9.93 -3.60
C GLY A 126 5.99 8.83 -3.17
N PHE A 127 5.51 7.59 -3.06
CA PHE A 127 6.35 6.41 -2.78
C PHE A 127 7.37 6.07 -3.88
N ILE A 128 7.25 6.63 -5.09
CA ILE A 128 8.22 6.43 -6.18
C ILE A 128 9.16 7.63 -6.29
N ILE A 129 8.61 8.85 -6.25
CA ILE A 129 9.35 10.08 -6.51
C ILE A 129 10.29 10.43 -5.35
N ILE A 130 9.85 10.26 -4.09
CA ILE A 130 10.65 10.59 -2.90
C ILE A 130 11.92 9.72 -2.78
N PRO A 131 11.88 8.38 -2.94
CA PRO A 131 13.08 7.56 -2.85
C PRO A 131 14.00 7.67 -4.07
N LEU A 132 13.52 8.19 -5.21
CA LEU A 132 14.30 8.23 -6.45
C LEU A 132 15.61 9.04 -6.33
N PRO A 133 15.63 10.28 -5.78
CA PRO A 133 16.87 11.01 -5.54
C PRO A 133 17.85 10.24 -4.64
N VAL A 134 17.33 9.61 -3.58
CA VAL A 134 18.12 8.80 -2.65
C VAL A 134 18.72 7.61 -3.39
N PHE A 135 17.91 6.87 -4.14
CA PHE A 135 18.36 5.74 -4.96
C PHE A 135 19.45 6.17 -5.94
N LEU A 136 19.27 7.26 -6.68
CA LEU A 136 20.26 7.75 -7.64
C LEU A 136 21.59 8.11 -6.96
N TYR A 137 21.55 8.77 -5.81
CA TYR A 137 22.74 9.11 -5.03
C TYR A 137 23.49 7.86 -4.56
N PHE A 138 22.79 6.93 -3.90
CA PHE A 138 23.40 5.71 -3.37
C PHE A 138 23.82 4.73 -4.48
N ASN A 139 23.14 4.73 -5.62
CA ASN A 139 23.49 3.91 -6.78
C ASN A 139 24.78 4.42 -7.43
N ARG A 140 24.96 5.74 -7.51
CA ARG A 140 26.24 6.36 -7.93
C ARG A 140 27.36 6.05 -6.95
N MET A 141 27.08 6.16 -5.65
CA MET A 141 28.06 5.81 -4.62
C MET A 141 28.48 4.34 -4.76
N ARG A 142 27.54 3.40 -4.86
CA ARG A 142 27.83 1.97 -5.06
C ARG A 142 28.77 1.72 -6.24
N LYS A 143 28.54 2.36 -7.39
CA LYS A 143 29.40 2.18 -8.58
C LYS A 143 30.86 2.56 -8.30
N ARG A 144 31.09 3.67 -7.60
CA ARG A 144 32.45 4.12 -7.24
C ARG A 144 33.16 3.14 -6.30
N ILE A 145 32.45 2.52 -5.36
CA ILE A 145 33.09 1.56 -4.44
C ILE A 145 33.44 0.25 -5.17
N VAL A 146 32.71 -0.14 -6.22
CA VAL A 146 33.03 -1.35 -7.03
C VAL A 146 34.24 -1.14 -7.95
N GLU A 147 34.57 0.12 -8.28
CA GLU A 147 35.69 0.49 -9.16
C GLU A 147 37.02 0.67 -8.40
N GLU A 148 37.00 0.71 -7.06
CA GLU A 148 38.18 0.80 -6.15
C GLU A 148 38.64 -0.56 -5.62
#